data_AF-A0A7L1SDP7-F1
#
_entry.id   AF-A0A7L1SDP7-F1
#
_cell.length_a   1.000
_cell.length_b   1.000
_cell.length_c   1.000
_cell.angle_alpha   90.00
_cell.angle_beta   90.00
_cell.angle_gamma   90.00
#
_symmetry.space_group_name_H-M   'P 1'
#
loop_
_entity.id
_entity.type
_entity.pdbx_description
1 polymer ?
#
loop_
_entity_poly.entity_id
_entity_poly.type
_entity_poly.pdbx_seq_one_letter_code
_entity_poly.pdbx_strand_id
1 'polypeptide(L)'
;QFLSLCAPLTQEHPEVLPFLSSRHLRAHPDFRGSAEFRNILGRLLRRVRGRRRKVYVYINELCTVLKARALRRRLPLRSLPHQCPPASNQRPDGAARCPDGATPSQYPGTSPGNPGAPSQLPNAPSQHPNASSQCSSTSTQNPNAPSQYPTGSSQDPGASPRRTGGSRRQIRHLEHLLRVYAGEIRRLQERELDLAELDSADSPYLQENRLKRRMMRIFRRLCQLKECSSLTGRVLEQRIRFRGTRYPEVNRSIERFINRPDAFPDYSDILREIRGASARHGLGLGRRQMENMAQEAFREVGNRLQERRHLDLVYNFGSHLTDQYRPGTDPALSDPELAQRLRRNRRLALARLDDVIARFAQRQE
;
A
#
# COMPACT_ATOMS: atom_id res chain seq x y z
N GLN A 1 28.07 26.74 0.09
CA GLN A 1 29.03 25.93 0.88
C GLN A 1 28.88 24.42 0.65
N PHE A 2 27.76 23.78 1.00
CA PHE A 2 27.59 22.31 0.82
C PHE A 2 27.71 21.85 -0.64
N LEU A 3 27.07 22.57 -1.59
CA LEU A 3 27.18 22.26 -3.03
C LEU A 3 28.62 22.37 -3.56
N SER A 4 29.34 23.42 -3.16
CA SER A 4 30.75 23.62 -3.51
C SER A 4 31.66 22.50 -2.98
N LEU A 5 31.35 21.95 -1.79
CA LEU A 5 32.08 20.81 -1.24
C LEU A 5 31.77 19.49 -1.97
N CYS A 6 30.54 19.34 -2.48
CA CYS A 6 30.13 18.14 -3.21
C CYS A 6 30.58 18.15 -4.68
N ALA A 7 30.73 19.32 -5.30
CA ALA A 7 31.06 19.47 -6.71
C ALA A 7 32.30 18.68 -7.18
N PRO A 8 33.47 18.73 -6.50
CA PRO A 8 34.61 17.91 -6.92
C PRO A 8 34.44 16.41 -6.63
N LEU A 9 33.47 16.03 -5.79
CA LEU A 9 33.22 14.63 -5.39
C LEU A 9 32.13 13.96 -6.23
N THR A 10 31.41 14.71 -7.07
CA THR A 10 30.33 14.21 -7.94
C THR A 10 30.63 14.48 -9.41
N GLN A 11 31.91 14.45 -9.82
CA GLN A 11 32.33 14.70 -11.20
C GLN A 11 31.77 13.65 -12.19
N GLU A 12 31.60 12.40 -11.74
CA GLU A 12 30.99 11.33 -12.52
C GLU A 12 29.48 11.55 -12.79
N HIS A 13 28.82 12.37 -11.96
CA HIS A 13 27.38 12.63 -12.01
C HIS A 13 27.06 14.12 -11.80
N PRO A 14 27.36 15.00 -12.79
CA PRO A 14 27.16 16.44 -12.67
C PRO A 14 25.69 16.84 -12.50
N GLU A 15 24.74 16.02 -12.94
CA GLU A 15 23.29 16.20 -12.81
C GLU A 15 22.79 16.26 -11.35
N VAL A 16 23.60 15.78 -10.40
CA VAL A 16 23.25 15.72 -8.98
C VAL A 16 23.15 17.10 -8.34
N LEU A 17 23.99 18.07 -8.75
CA LEU A 17 23.97 19.42 -8.17
C LEU A 17 22.75 20.25 -8.62
N PRO A 18 22.38 20.29 -9.92
CA PRO A 18 21.11 20.88 -10.36
C PRO A 18 19.90 20.22 -9.68
N PHE A 19 19.89 18.89 -9.58
CA PHE A 19 18.81 18.15 -8.91
C PHE A 19 18.66 18.56 -7.44
N LEU A 20 19.75 18.60 -6.69
CA LEU A 20 19.74 19.01 -5.29
C LEU A 20 19.29 20.47 -5.11
N SER A 21 19.69 21.35 -6.04
CA SER A 21 19.29 22.76 -6.05
C SER A 21 17.79 22.93 -6.31
N SER A 22 17.24 22.20 -7.28
CA SER A 22 15.80 22.14 -7.56
C SER A 22 15.01 21.63 -6.35
N ARG A 23 15.50 20.57 -5.66
CA ARG A 23 14.88 20.05 -4.44
C ARG A 23 14.91 21.06 -3.29
N HIS A 24 15.98 21.85 -3.16
CA HIS A 24 16.06 22.93 -2.17
C HIS A 24 15.04 24.02 -2.45
N LEU A 25 14.86 24.42 -3.71
CA LEU A 25 13.88 25.46 -4.09
C LEU A 25 12.42 25.03 -3.82
N ARG A 26 12.13 23.73 -3.95
CA ARG A 26 10.80 23.13 -3.67
C ARG A 26 10.49 22.92 -2.19
N ALA A 27 11.49 23.07 -1.31
CA ALA A 27 11.30 22.96 0.14
C ALA A 27 10.62 24.23 0.70
N HIS A 28 9.86 24.07 1.80
CA HIS A 28 9.14 25.18 2.42
C HIS A 28 10.09 26.33 2.82
N PRO A 29 9.76 27.61 2.53
CA PRO A 29 10.60 28.76 2.88
C PRO A 29 10.99 28.80 4.37
N ASP A 30 10.02 28.60 5.27
CA ASP A 30 10.26 28.57 6.72
C ASP A 30 11.25 27.49 7.14
N PHE A 31 11.18 26.31 6.49
CA PHE A 31 12.13 25.24 6.75
C PHE A 31 13.53 25.61 6.24
N ARG A 32 13.64 26.21 5.06
CA ARG A 32 14.93 26.65 4.49
C ARG A 32 15.62 27.72 5.35
N GLY A 33 14.85 28.58 6.01
CA GLY A 33 15.35 29.58 6.97
C GLY A 33 15.56 29.07 8.40
N SER A 34 15.10 27.86 8.72
CA SER A 34 15.08 27.34 10.09
C SER A 34 16.46 27.02 10.67
N ALA A 35 16.58 27.06 12.00
CA ALA A 35 17.73 26.52 12.72
C ALA A 35 17.87 24.99 12.51
N GLU A 36 16.76 24.27 12.35
CA GLU A 36 16.73 22.83 12.04
C GLU A 36 17.52 22.53 10.75
N PHE A 37 17.23 23.25 9.67
CA PHE A 37 17.91 23.04 8.39
C PHE A 37 19.40 23.41 8.44
N ARG A 38 19.75 24.50 9.14
CA ARG A 38 21.16 24.87 9.37
C ARG A 38 21.92 23.79 10.15
N ASN A 39 21.31 23.20 11.17
CA ASN A 39 21.91 22.11 11.95
C ASN A 39 22.12 20.84 11.11
N ILE A 40 21.15 20.49 10.26
CA ILE A 40 21.25 19.36 9.33
C ILE A 40 22.39 19.59 8.33
N LEU A 41 22.45 20.76 7.70
CA LEU A 41 23.54 21.11 6.79
C LEU A 41 24.91 21.11 7.50
N GLY A 42 25.00 21.65 8.71
CA GLY A 42 26.23 21.63 9.51
C GLY A 42 26.70 20.22 9.87
N ARG A 43 25.76 19.30 10.15
CA ARG A 43 26.07 17.87 10.36
C ARG A 43 26.57 17.20 9.08
N LEU A 44 25.89 17.43 7.97
CA LEU A 44 26.24 16.86 6.67
C LEU A 44 27.59 17.38 6.15
N LEU A 45 27.87 18.67 6.30
CA LEU A 45 29.17 19.28 5.97
C LEU A 45 30.32 18.61 6.73
N ARG A 46 30.18 18.38 8.03
CA ARG A 46 31.18 17.67 8.85
C ARG A 46 31.37 16.22 8.39
N ARG A 47 30.27 15.52 8.07
CA ARG A 47 30.32 14.13 7.58
C ARG A 47 30.98 14.00 6.21
N VAL A 48 30.68 14.90 5.27
CA VAL A 48 31.34 14.92 3.95
C VAL A 48 32.83 15.19 4.09
N ARG A 49 33.23 16.12 4.97
CA ARG A 49 34.66 16.39 5.24
C ARG A 49 35.39 15.19 5.84
N GLY A 50 34.76 14.48 6.78
CA GLY A 50 35.37 13.30 7.43
C GLY A 50 35.37 12.03 6.59
N ARG A 51 34.37 11.80 5.72
CA ARG A 51 34.23 10.58 4.93
C ARG A 51 33.74 10.87 3.50
N ARG A 52 34.64 11.39 2.67
CA ARG A 52 34.35 11.80 1.28
C ARG A 52 33.74 10.69 0.40
N ARG A 53 34.15 9.43 0.60
CA ARG A 53 33.62 8.26 -0.15
C ARG A 53 32.11 8.03 0.02
N LYS A 54 31.46 8.60 1.04
CA LYS A 54 30.02 8.47 1.29
C LYS A 54 29.20 9.68 0.84
N VAL A 55 29.75 10.53 -0.04
CA VAL A 55 29.11 11.77 -0.51
C VAL A 55 27.67 11.56 -1.00
N TYR A 56 27.43 10.52 -1.81
CA TYR A 56 26.08 10.22 -2.34
C TYR A 56 25.07 9.83 -1.24
N VAL A 57 25.52 9.18 -0.17
CA VAL A 57 24.67 8.88 0.99
C VAL A 57 24.24 10.15 1.69
N TYR A 58 25.15 11.11 1.85
CA TYR A 58 24.88 12.40 2.49
C TYR A 58 24.01 13.31 1.61
N ILE A 59 24.22 13.27 0.29
CA ILE A 59 23.34 13.93 -0.68
C ILE A 59 21.94 13.32 -0.61
N ASN A 60 21.81 11.99 -0.56
CA ASN A 60 20.51 11.33 -0.44
C ASN A 60 19.81 11.63 0.90
N GLU A 61 20.55 11.70 2.00
CA GLU A 61 20.05 12.15 3.32
C GLU A 61 19.44 13.56 3.19
N LEU A 62 20.16 14.49 2.56
CA LEU A 62 19.68 15.84 2.32
C LEU A 62 18.44 15.89 1.40
N CYS A 63 18.46 15.14 0.30
CA CYS A 63 17.33 15.02 -0.62
C CYS A 63 16.07 14.51 0.10
N THR A 64 16.22 13.53 0.99
CA THR A 64 15.11 12.95 1.76
C THR A 64 14.50 13.99 2.71
N VAL A 65 15.35 14.74 3.42
CA VAL A 65 14.91 15.83 4.32
C VAL A 65 14.16 16.92 3.54
N LEU A 66 14.71 17.37 2.40
CA LEU A 66 14.08 18.38 1.56
C LEU A 66 12.76 17.89 0.97
N LYS A 67 12.66 16.62 0.57
CA LYS A 67 11.43 15.99 0.06
C LYS A 67 10.36 15.89 1.14
N ALA A 68 10.73 15.57 2.38
CA ALA A 68 9.78 15.48 3.49
C ALA A 68 9.15 16.82 3.86
N ARG A 69 9.89 17.93 3.64
CA ARG A 69 9.47 19.31 3.93
C ARG A 69 9.16 20.12 2.66
N ALA A 70 8.86 19.44 1.55
CA ALA A 70 8.44 20.07 0.30
C ALA A 70 7.01 20.60 0.42
N LEU A 71 6.72 21.70 -0.28
CA LEU A 71 5.36 22.26 -0.39
C LEU A 71 4.43 21.18 -0.97
N ARG A 72 3.59 20.56 -0.12
CA ARG A 72 2.45 19.77 -0.59
C ARG A 72 1.40 20.76 -1.06
N ARG A 73 1.28 20.98 -2.37
CA ARG A 73 0.10 21.65 -2.93
C ARG A 73 -1.12 20.78 -2.62
N ARG A 74 -1.86 21.12 -1.56
CA ARG A 74 -3.26 20.70 -1.44
C ARG A 74 -4.01 21.49 -2.51
N LEU A 75 -4.52 20.83 -3.55
CA LEU A 75 -5.52 21.46 -4.40
C LEU A 75 -6.79 21.68 -3.55
N PRO A 76 -7.32 22.91 -3.47
CA PRO A 76 -8.71 23.12 -3.10
C PRO A 76 -9.58 22.50 -4.20
N LEU A 77 -10.49 21.60 -3.83
CA LEU A 77 -11.57 21.21 -4.71
C LEU A 77 -12.44 22.47 -4.95
N ARG A 78 -12.48 22.94 -6.20
CA ARG A 78 -13.34 24.03 -6.63
C ARG A 78 -14.80 23.55 -6.50
N SER A 79 -15.53 24.07 -5.52
CA SER A 79 -16.98 23.92 -5.46
C SER A 79 -17.60 24.69 -6.62
N LEU A 80 -18.38 24.00 -7.46
CA LEU A 80 -19.23 24.65 -8.45
C LEU A 80 -20.53 25.13 -7.78
N PRO A 81 -21.03 26.32 -8.14
CA PRO A 81 -22.17 26.94 -7.48
C PRO A 81 -23.46 26.17 -7.76
N HIS A 82 -24.22 25.86 -6.71
CA HIS A 82 -25.63 25.50 -6.84
C HIS A 82 -26.40 26.75 -7.28
N GLN A 83 -27.06 26.69 -8.44
CA GLN A 83 -28.19 27.56 -8.73
C GLN A 83 -29.45 26.69 -8.80
N CYS A 84 -30.33 26.89 -7.82
CA CYS A 84 -31.76 26.64 -7.95
C CYS A 84 -32.45 27.99 -7.76
N PRO A 85 -33.47 28.34 -8.55
CA PRO A 85 -34.14 29.63 -8.46
C PRO A 85 -35.19 29.61 -7.35
N PRO A 86 -35.43 30.71 -6.61
CA PRO A 86 -36.64 30.87 -5.84
C PRO A 86 -37.69 31.65 -6.62
N ALA A 87 -38.94 31.27 -6.39
CA ALA A 87 -40.15 31.90 -6.87
C ALA A 87 -40.35 33.31 -6.28
N SER A 88 -41.10 34.08 -7.04
CA SER A 88 -41.57 35.45 -6.84
C SER A 88 -42.17 35.75 -5.45
N ASN A 89 -41.83 36.91 -4.88
CA ASN A 89 -42.80 37.84 -4.30
C ASN A 89 -42.18 39.23 -4.02
N GLN A 90 -43.05 40.23 -4.02
CA GLN A 90 -42.85 41.65 -4.30
C GLN A 90 -42.30 42.49 -3.11
N ARG A 91 -41.33 43.39 -3.42
CA ARG A 91 -41.09 44.83 -3.05
C ARG A 91 -41.59 45.45 -1.71
N PRO A 92 -41.10 46.67 -1.29
CA PRO A 92 -39.80 47.36 -1.48
C PRO A 92 -39.31 48.17 -0.21
N ASP A 93 -38.32 49.06 -0.42
CA ASP A 93 -37.80 50.18 0.42
C ASP A 93 -36.62 49.87 1.37
N GLY A 94 -35.51 50.63 1.43
CA GLY A 94 -35.05 51.84 0.76
C GLY A 94 -33.69 52.30 1.34
N ALA A 95 -32.89 53.03 0.54
CA ALA A 95 -31.75 53.92 0.91
C ALA A 95 -30.54 53.34 1.71
N ALA A 96 -29.28 53.78 1.58
CA ALA A 96 -28.51 54.63 0.68
C ALA A 96 -27.02 54.57 1.14
N ARG A 97 -26.10 54.98 0.24
CA ARG A 97 -24.75 55.56 0.48
C ARG A 97 -23.53 54.68 0.80
N CYS A 98 -22.65 54.58 -0.19
CA CYS A 98 -21.16 54.67 -0.09
C CYS A 98 -20.75 56.14 0.24
N PRO A 99 -19.48 56.52 0.62
CA PRO A 99 -18.25 56.12 -0.08
C PRO A 99 -16.90 56.07 0.71
N ASP A 100 -15.87 55.63 -0.04
CA ASP A 100 -14.43 55.95 -0.06
C ASP A 100 -13.47 55.74 1.13
N GLY A 101 -12.33 55.08 0.82
CA GLY A 101 -11.00 55.68 1.05
C GLY A 101 -9.96 54.91 1.88
N ALA A 102 -8.83 54.58 1.21
CA ALA A 102 -7.44 54.53 1.71
C ALA A 102 -6.84 53.30 2.45
N THR A 103 -5.80 52.75 1.80
CA THR A 103 -4.62 51.96 2.27
C THR A 103 -3.78 52.64 3.37
N PRO A 104 -2.66 52.06 3.89
CA PRO A 104 -2.32 50.69 4.33
C PRO A 104 -1.60 50.68 5.72
N SER A 105 -1.04 49.53 6.14
CA SER A 105 0.20 49.38 6.96
C SER A 105 0.10 48.80 8.39
N GLN A 106 0.85 47.70 8.57
CA GLN A 106 1.74 47.31 9.69
C GLN A 106 1.23 46.97 11.11
N TYR A 107 1.60 45.73 11.50
CA TYR A 107 1.80 45.12 12.84
C TYR A 107 2.55 46.02 13.86
N PRO A 108 2.46 45.80 15.21
CA PRO A 108 2.99 44.62 15.96
C PRO A 108 2.05 44.18 17.13
N GLY A 109 2.18 43.07 17.86
CA GLY A 109 3.24 42.09 18.12
C GLY A 109 3.31 41.88 19.63
N THR A 110 3.03 40.68 20.16
CA THR A 110 3.37 40.28 21.54
C THR A 110 3.50 38.75 21.69
N SER A 111 4.72 38.32 22.00
CA SER A 111 5.08 37.14 22.82
C SER A 111 5.32 37.66 24.28
N PRO A 112 5.61 36.86 25.35
CA PRO A 112 6.21 35.51 25.37
C PRO A 112 5.71 34.55 26.49
N GLY A 113 6.25 33.32 26.55
CA GLY A 113 6.32 32.56 27.81
C GLY A 113 6.32 31.03 27.71
N ASN A 114 7.51 30.44 27.53
CA ASN A 114 7.87 29.04 27.87
C ASN A 114 8.49 29.06 29.30
N PRO A 115 8.65 27.96 30.08
CA PRO A 115 9.61 26.85 29.82
C PRO A 115 9.09 25.47 30.33
N GLY A 116 9.74 24.30 30.25
CA GLY A 116 11.10 23.88 29.92
C GLY A 116 11.23 22.34 30.06
N ALA A 117 12.26 21.79 29.43
CA ALA A 117 12.65 20.37 29.28
C ALA A 117 13.40 19.82 30.56
N PRO A 118 14.13 18.66 30.63
CA PRO A 118 14.83 17.90 29.56
C PRO A 118 14.91 16.34 29.62
N SER A 119 15.18 15.78 28.43
CA SER A 119 16.06 14.66 28.00
C SER A 119 16.33 13.40 28.84
N GLN A 120 16.25 12.20 28.22
CA GLN A 120 17.36 11.28 27.85
C GLN A 120 16.84 10.00 27.10
N LEU A 121 17.64 9.49 26.16
CA LEU A 121 17.53 8.23 25.36
C LEU A 121 18.18 7.05 26.15
N PRO A 122 18.09 5.73 25.80
CA PRO A 122 18.24 5.15 24.43
C PRO A 122 17.57 3.77 24.12
N ASN A 123 17.91 3.22 22.93
CA ASN A 123 17.89 1.82 22.46
C ASN A 123 16.69 1.22 21.68
N ALA A 124 17.03 0.63 20.51
CA ALA A 124 16.31 -0.43 19.77
C ALA A 124 16.76 -1.82 20.33
N PRO A 125 16.22 -3.02 19.96
CA PRO A 125 15.33 -3.35 18.83
C PRO A 125 14.19 -4.38 19.11
N SER A 126 13.39 -4.65 18.07
CA SER A 126 12.70 -5.93 17.77
C SER A 126 11.50 -6.43 18.61
N GLN A 127 10.62 -7.13 17.87
CA GLN A 127 9.59 -8.10 18.28
C GLN A 127 8.21 -7.56 18.67
N HIS A 128 7.28 -7.70 17.72
CA HIS A 128 5.85 -7.77 17.99
C HIS A 128 5.50 -9.18 18.46
N PRO A 129 4.82 -9.35 19.61
CA PRO A 129 3.97 -10.49 19.83
C PRO A 129 2.50 -10.12 19.59
N ASN A 130 1.87 -11.05 18.89
CA ASN A 130 0.45 -11.25 18.73
C ASN A 130 -0.21 -11.52 20.10
N ALA A 131 -1.29 -10.82 20.44
CA ALA A 131 -2.15 -11.15 21.57
C ALA A 131 -3.59 -11.27 21.05
N SER A 132 -3.91 -12.48 20.59
CA SER A 132 -5.27 -12.95 20.41
C SER A 132 -5.81 -13.42 21.76
N SER A 133 -6.96 -12.88 22.13
CA SER A 133 -7.79 -13.32 23.25
C SER A 133 -8.25 -14.75 23.03
N GLN A 134 -7.89 -15.68 23.92
CA GLN A 134 -8.70 -16.88 24.15
C GLN A 134 -8.69 -17.24 25.64
N CYS A 135 -9.91 -17.38 26.13
CA CYS A 135 -10.31 -17.81 27.45
C CYS A 135 -9.91 -19.27 27.68
N SER A 136 -9.35 -19.57 28.85
CA SER A 136 -9.12 -20.94 29.30
C SER A 136 -10.21 -21.34 30.29
N SER A 137 -10.88 -22.44 29.94
CA SER A 137 -11.78 -23.23 30.76
C SER A 137 -11.05 -23.93 31.91
N THR A 138 -11.50 -23.74 33.14
CA THR A 138 -11.11 -24.55 34.30
C THR A 138 -12.25 -25.48 34.69
N SER A 139 -11.97 -26.78 34.60
CA SER A 139 -12.75 -27.84 35.25
C SER A 139 -12.37 -27.89 36.74
N THR A 140 -13.35 -27.90 37.63
CA THR A 140 -13.15 -28.37 39.02
C THR A 140 -14.43 -29.00 39.54
N GLN A 141 -14.23 -30.04 40.34
CA GLN A 141 -15.16 -31.09 40.74
C GLN A 141 -16.19 -30.65 41.80
N ASN A 142 -17.30 -31.38 41.81
CA ASN A 142 -18.42 -31.46 42.76
C ASN A 142 -18.02 -31.64 44.24
N PRO A 143 -18.90 -31.32 45.23
CA PRO A 143 -19.93 -32.28 45.66
C PRO A 143 -21.32 -31.74 46.12
N ASN A 144 -22.32 -32.65 46.00
CA ASN A 144 -23.55 -32.85 46.79
C ASN A 144 -24.70 -31.80 46.86
N ALA A 145 -25.72 -32.02 46.02
CA ALA A 145 -27.17 -32.30 46.26
C ALA A 145 -27.99 -31.64 47.42
N PRO A 146 -29.34 -31.57 47.35
CA PRO A 146 -30.26 -31.52 46.19
C PRO A 146 -31.40 -30.46 46.33
N SER A 147 -32.18 -30.30 45.25
CA SER A 147 -33.67 -30.23 45.25
C SER A 147 -34.37 -28.96 44.70
N GLN A 148 -35.36 -29.27 43.85
CA GLN A 148 -36.58 -28.55 43.46
C GLN A 148 -36.61 -27.71 42.17
N TYR A 149 -37.65 -28.02 41.38
CA TYR A 149 -38.04 -27.57 40.04
C TYR A 149 -38.91 -26.29 40.10
N PRO A 150 -39.66 -25.89 39.04
CA PRO A 150 -39.32 -24.83 38.10
C PRO A 150 -40.40 -23.72 38.11
N THR A 151 -40.53 -22.99 36.98
CA THR A 151 -41.70 -22.24 36.48
C THR A 151 -41.58 -20.71 36.53
N GLY A 152 -41.79 -20.07 35.39
CA GLY A 152 -41.81 -18.62 35.25
C GLY A 152 -41.84 -18.15 33.80
N SER A 153 -42.82 -18.63 33.04
CA SER A 153 -43.18 -18.16 31.71
C SER A 153 -43.47 -16.67 31.73
N SER A 154 -42.88 -15.90 30.81
CA SER A 154 -43.46 -14.63 30.34
C SER A 154 -42.96 -14.38 28.92
N GLN A 155 -43.81 -14.74 27.97
CA GLN A 155 -43.76 -14.26 26.59
C GLN A 155 -44.21 -12.79 26.60
N ASP A 156 -43.44 -11.93 25.92
CA ASP A 156 -43.96 -10.68 25.39
C ASP A 156 -43.59 -10.60 23.89
N PRO A 157 -44.57 -10.48 22.97
CA PRO A 157 -44.34 -10.48 21.53
C PRO A 157 -44.19 -9.05 21.04
N GLY A 158 -42.96 -8.60 20.80
CA GLY A 158 -42.74 -7.22 20.39
C GLY A 158 -41.40 -6.90 19.74
N ALA A 159 -40.67 -7.89 19.21
CA ALA A 159 -39.44 -7.63 18.49
C ALA A 159 -39.70 -7.53 16.98
N SER A 160 -40.08 -6.33 16.51
CA SER A 160 -39.74 -5.96 15.13
C SER A 160 -38.24 -6.22 14.93
N PRO A 161 -37.81 -6.93 13.87
CA PRO A 161 -36.39 -7.23 13.70
C PRO A 161 -35.67 -5.90 13.56
N ARG A 162 -34.89 -5.53 14.58
CA ARG A 162 -33.94 -4.42 14.52
C ARG A 162 -33.18 -4.59 13.22
N ARG A 163 -33.32 -3.62 12.31
CA ARG A 163 -32.60 -3.60 11.04
C ARG A 163 -31.10 -3.65 11.37
N THR A 164 -30.50 -4.82 11.26
CA THR A 164 -29.07 -5.05 11.53
C THR A 164 -28.19 -4.40 10.46
N GLY A 165 -28.77 -4.11 9.29
CA GLY A 165 -28.10 -3.45 8.17
C GLY A 165 -27.94 -1.93 8.31
N GLY A 166 -26.86 -1.41 7.73
CA GLY A 166 -26.53 0.01 7.71
C GLY A 166 -27.61 0.90 7.07
N SER A 167 -27.58 2.20 7.39
CA SER A 167 -28.55 3.17 6.85
C SER A 167 -28.59 3.13 5.32
N ARG A 168 -29.78 2.89 4.73
CA ARG A 168 -29.98 2.83 3.27
C ARG A 168 -29.48 4.09 2.56
N ARG A 169 -29.57 5.26 3.21
CA ARG A 169 -29.04 6.53 2.68
C ARG A 169 -27.51 6.50 2.61
N GLN A 170 -26.86 6.00 3.67
CA GLN A 170 -25.40 5.85 3.71
C GLN A 170 -24.89 4.87 2.66
N ILE A 171 -25.57 3.74 2.48
CA ILE A 171 -25.22 2.74 1.45
C ILE A 171 -25.27 3.38 0.05
N ARG A 172 -26.38 4.05 -0.29
CA ARG A 172 -26.53 4.74 -1.59
C ARG A 172 -25.45 5.80 -1.81
N HIS A 173 -25.12 6.58 -0.78
CA HIS A 173 -24.07 7.59 -0.86
C HIS A 173 -22.70 6.96 -1.15
N LEU A 174 -22.34 5.89 -0.44
CA LEU A 174 -21.06 5.20 -0.65
C LEU A 174 -20.99 4.52 -2.02
N GLU A 175 -22.10 3.94 -2.52
CA GLU A 175 -22.18 3.38 -3.88
C GLU A 175 -22.02 4.46 -4.95
N HIS A 176 -22.65 5.63 -4.76
CA HIS A 176 -22.44 6.77 -5.64
C HIS A 176 -20.97 7.23 -5.63
N LEU A 177 -20.36 7.32 -4.45
CA LEU A 177 -18.95 7.72 -4.32
C LEU A 177 -18.00 6.72 -4.99
N LEU A 178 -18.29 5.41 -4.94
CA LEU A 178 -17.56 4.40 -5.71
C LEU A 178 -17.63 4.68 -7.21
N ARG A 179 -18.81 5.01 -7.74
CA ARG A 179 -18.99 5.34 -9.16
C ARG A 179 -18.20 6.58 -9.57
N VAL A 180 -18.21 7.62 -8.73
CA VAL A 180 -17.42 8.85 -8.95
C VAL A 180 -15.93 8.52 -8.98
N TYR A 181 -15.43 7.72 -8.04
CA TYR A 181 -14.02 7.32 -8.02
C TYR A 181 -13.65 6.43 -9.20
N ALA A 182 -14.52 5.53 -9.64
CA ALA A 182 -14.29 4.70 -10.82
C ALA A 182 -14.16 5.57 -12.09
N GLY A 183 -15.03 6.57 -12.26
CA GLY A 183 -14.94 7.53 -13.37
C GLY A 183 -13.64 8.33 -13.36
N GLU A 184 -13.24 8.86 -12.20
CA GLU A 184 -11.99 9.62 -12.09
C GLU A 184 -10.74 8.75 -12.28
N ILE A 185 -10.77 7.49 -11.83
CA ILE A 185 -9.69 6.52 -12.10
C ILE A 185 -9.54 6.30 -13.61
N ARG A 186 -10.64 6.10 -14.35
CA ARG A 186 -10.59 5.92 -15.81
C ARG A 186 -9.98 7.13 -16.50
N ARG A 187 -10.41 8.34 -16.11
CA ARG A 187 -9.88 9.61 -16.62
C ARG A 187 -8.37 9.76 -16.35
N LEU A 188 -7.90 9.33 -15.17
CA LEU A 188 -6.47 9.37 -14.82
C LEU A 188 -5.66 8.32 -15.59
N GLN A 189 -6.25 7.16 -15.90
CA GLN A 189 -5.60 6.09 -16.68
C GLN A 189 -5.42 6.44 -18.15
N GLU A 190 -6.30 7.28 -18.70
CA GLU A 190 -6.23 7.77 -20.09
C GLU A 190 -5.23 8.94 -20.25
N ARG A 191 -4.77 9.54 -19.15
CA ARG A 191 -3.85 10.67 -19.22
C ARG A 191 -2.43 10.22 -19.57
N GLU A 192 -1.86 10.81 -20.61
CA GLU A 192 -0.45 10.67 -20.95
C GLU A 192 0.43 11.44 -19.95
N LEU A 193 1.60 10.88 -19.63
CA LEU A 193 2.56 11.47 -18.69
C LEU A 193 3.84 11.83 -19.43
N ASP A 194 4.29 13.06 -19.26
CA ASP A 194 5.62 13.49 -19.68
C ASP A 194 6.70 13.12 -18.63
N LEU A 195 7.98 13.34 -18.99
CA LEU A 195 9.10 13.01 -18.11
C LEU A 195 9.13 13.84 -16.81
N ALA A 196 8.63 15.07 -16.83
CA ALA A 196 8.59 15.92 -15.63
C ALA A 196 7.48 15.47 -14.67
N GLU A 197 6.34 15.06 -15.21
CA GLU A 197 5.23 14.48 -14.48
C GLU A 197 5.61 13.13 -13.87
N LEU A 198 6.45 12.32 -14.53
CA LEU A 198 6.96 11.07 -13.93
C LEU A 198 7.78 11.30 -12.65
N ASP A 199 8.53 12.41 -12.52
CA ASP A 199 9.23 12.78 -11.26
C ASP A 199 8.33 13.58 -10.28
N SER A 200 7.08 13.86 -10.66
CA SER A 200 6.15 14.58 -9.80
C SER A 200 5.57 13.69 -8.71
N ALA A 201 5.59 14.18 -7.47
CA ALA A 201 4.94 13.53 -6.33
C ALA A 201 3.40 13.55 -6.42
N ASP A 202 2.85 14.38 -7.32
CA ASP A 202 1.42 14.47 -7.60
C ASP A 202 1.11 14.12 -9.06
N SER A 203 1.88 13.19 -9.64
CA SER A 203 1.59 12.64 -10.97
C SER A 203 0.21 11.99 -11.06
N PRO A 204 -0.43 11.98 -12.24
CA PRO A 204 -1.70 11.29 -12.46
C PRO A 204 -1.69 9.83 -11.97
N TYR A 205 -0.58 9.12 -12.21
CA TYR A 205 -0.35 7.75 -11.74
C TYR A 205 -0.43 7.61 -10.21
N LEU A 206 0.21 8.53 -9.47
CA LEU A 206 0.15 8.51 -8.00
C LEU A 206 -1.23 8.95 -7.47
N GLN A 207 -1.94 9.82 -8.19
CA GLN A 207 -3.33 10.18 -7.87
C GLN A 207 -4.26 8.97 -8.05
N GLU A 208 -4.13 8.22 -9.15
CA GLU A 208 -4.90 7.00 -9.44
C GLU A 208 -4.75 5.97 -8.31
N ASN A 209 -3.51 5.69 -7.89
CA ASN A 209 -3.22 4.78 -6.78
C ASN A 209 -3.87 5.26 -5.46
N ARG A 210 -3.82 6.56 -5.16
CA ARG A 210 -4.47 7.13 -3.96
C ARG A 210 -5.99 6.97 -4.00
N LEU A 211 -6.61 7.13 -5.17
CA LEU A 211 -8.04 6.90 -5.36
C LEU A 211 -8.41 5.42 -5.26
N LYS A 212 -7.67 4.50 -5.90
CA LYS A 212 -7.86 3.05 -5.77
C LYS A 212 -7.82 2.58 -4.30
N ARG A 213 -6.88 3.09 -3.49
CA ARG A 213 -6.84 2.81 -2.04
C ARG A 213 -8.05 3.34 -1.28
N ARG A 214 -8.56 4.53 -1.63
CA ARG A 214 -9.78 5.10 -1.04
C ARG A 214 -11.01 4.27 -1.44
N MET A 215 -11.09 3.88 -2.70
CA MET A 215 -12.14 3.02 -3.25
C MET A 215 -12.23 1.70 -2.48
N MET A 216 -11.10 1.03 -2.23
CA MET A 216 -11.09 -0.21 -1.42
C MET A 216 -11.53 -0.02 0.03
N ARG A 217 -11.27 1.15 0.64
CA ARG A 217 -11.79 1.46 1.98
C ARG A 217 -13.31 1.62 1.99
N ILE A 218 -13.86 2.28 0.97
CA ILE A 218 -15.31 2.42 0.79
C ILE A 218 -15.94 1.05 0.55
N PHE A 219 -15.35 0.22 -0.32
CA PHE A 219 -15.81 -1.13 -0.59
C PHE A 219 -15.92 -1.97 0.69
N ARG A 220 -14.86 -2.02 1.51
CA ARG A 220 -14.88 -2.74 2.80
C ARG A 220 -15.96 -2.22 3.74
N ARG A 221 -16.17 -0.90 3.78
CA ARG A 221 -17.23 -0.29 4.60
C ARG A 221 -18.62 -0.68 4.08
N LEU A 222 -18.80 -0.74 2.77
CA LEU A 222 -20.05 -1.22 2.16
C LEU A 222 -20.31 -2.69 2.49
N CYS A 223 -19.30 -3.56 2.42
CA CYS A 223 -19.44 -4.97 2.83
C CYS A 223 -19.90 -5.10 4.29
N GLN A 224 -19.32 -4.30 5.20
CA GLN A 224 -19.75 -4.26 6.61
C GLN A 224 -21.20 -3.81 6.78
N LEU A 225 -21.61 -2.74 6.08
CA LEU A 225 -22.97 -2.20 6.18
C LEU A 225 -24.03 -3.10 5.56
N LYS A 226 -23.64 -3.94 4.59
CA LYS A 226 -24.49 -4.93 3.91
C LYS A 226 -24.40 -6.33 4.53
N GLU A 227 -23.60 -6.52 5.57
CA GLU A 227 -23.36 -7.82 6.22
C GLU A 227 -22.89 -8.90 5.24
N CYS A 228 -22.02 -8.55 4.29
CA CYS A 228 -21.45 -9.49 3.33
C CYS A 228 -19.92 -9.57 3.44
N SER A 229 -19.37 -10.66 2.89
CA SER A 229 -17.93 -10.87 2.84
C SER A 229 -17.23 -9.80 2.00
N SER A 230 -15.97 -9.51 2.33
CA SER A 230 -15.09 -8.63 1.54
C SER A 230 -14.37 -9.34 0.40
N LEU A 231 -14.70 -10.60 0.15
CA LEU A 231 -14.18 -11.37 -0.98
C LEU A 231 -14.63 -10.76 -2.31
N THR A 232 -13.72 -10.74 -3.27
CA THR A 232 -13.92 -10.11 -4.58
C THR A 232 -14.05 -11.12 -5.72
N GLY A 233 -13.92 -12.42 -5.42
CA GLY A 233 -13.96 -13.48 -6.42
C GLY A 233 -12.63 -13.69 -7.13
N ARG A 234 -11.53 -13.20 -6.55
CA ARG A 234 -10.19 -13.32 -7.14
C ARG A 234 -9.71 -14.77 -7.14
N VAL A 235 -8.86 -15.11 -8.11
CA VAL A 235 -8.25 -16.45 -8.18
C VAL A 235 -7.36 -16.72 -6.97
N LEU A 236 -6.72 -15.70 -6.39
CA LEU A 236 -5.98 -15.86 -5.13
C LEU A 236 -6.84 -16.26 -3.93
N GLU A 237 -8.14 -15.98 -3.95
CA GLU A 237 -9.09 -16.34 -2.89
C GLU A 237 -9.51 -17.82 -3.00
N GLN A 238 -9.27 -18.47 -4.13
CA GLN A 238 -9.60 -19.87 -4.34
C GLN A 238 -8.65 -20.79 -3.55
N ARG A 239 -9.24 -21.70 -2.79
CA ARG A 239 -8.54 -22.68 -1.96
C ARG A 239 -7.86 -23.73 -2.83
N ILE A 240 -6.55 -23.85 -2.72
CA ILE A 240 -5.78 -24.94 -3.33
C ILE A 240 -5.96 -26.18 -2.45
N ARG A 241 -6.55 -27.24 -2.99
CA ARG A 241 -6.62 -28.55 -2.32
C ARG A 241 -5.27 -29.25 -2.47
N PHE A 242 -4.83 -29.97 -1.45
CA PHE A 242 -3.59 -30.77 -1.52
C PHE A 242 -3.85 -32.21 -1.10
N ARG A 243 -3.50 -33.16 -1.98
CA ARG A 243 -3.66 -34.61 -1.79
C ARG A 243 -2.44 -35.40 -2.28
N GLY A 244 -1.26 -34.77 -2.25
CA GLY A 244 -0.04 -35.35 -2.81
C GLY A 244 0.55 -36.52 -2.03
N THR A 245 0.13 -36.73 -0.78
CA THR A 245 0.64 -37.82 0.06
C THR A 245 -0.44 -38.85 0.40
N ARG A 246 -0.02 -40.05 0.80
CA ARG A 246 -0.92 -41.11 1.30
C ARG A 246 -1.48 -40.82 2.70
N TYR A 247 -0.97 -39.81 3.40
CA TYR A 247 -1.32 -39.49 4.79
C TYR A 247 -2.26 -38.27 4.83
N PRO A 248 -3.57 -38.44 5.12
CA PRO A 248 -4.53 -37.35 5.17
C PRO A 248 -4.16 -36.25 6.17
N GLU A 249 -3.48 -36.60 7.26
CA GLU A 249 -3.03 -35.69 8.32
C GLU A 249 -2.01 -34.69 7.77
N VAL A 250 -1.04 -35.19 7.01
CA VAL A 250 -0.02 -34.40 6.31
C VAL A 250 -0.69 -33.52 5.26
N ASN A 251 -1.59 -34.11 4.47
CA ASN A 251 -2.31 -33.38 3.42
C ASN A 251 -3.09 -32.18 3.99
N ARG A 252 -3.82 -32.39 5.10
CA ARG A 252 -4.56 -31.32 5.80
C ARG A 252 -3.63 -30.24 6.39
N SER A 253 -2.45 -30.61 6.87
CA SER A 253 -1.48 -29.63 7.40
C SER A 253 -0.95 -28.73 6.30
N ILE A 254 -0.46 -29.33 5.21
CA ILE A 254 0.06 -28.60 4.05
C ILE A 254 -1.05 -27.75 3.43
N GLU A 255 -2.25 -28.31 3.23
CA GLU A 255 -3.38 -27.57 2.66
C GLU A 255 -3.75 -26.35 3.52
N ARG A 256 -3.78 -26.49 4.85
CA ARG A 256 -4.04 -25.36 5.73
C ARG A 256 -2.96 -24.29 5.64
N PHE A 257 -1.70 -24.70 5.48
CA PHE A 257 -0.57 -23.80 5.44
C PHE A 257 -0.52 -22.97 4.15
N ILE A 258 -0.68 -23.61 2.98
CA ILE A 258 -0.56 -22.95 1.67
C ILE A 258 -1.73 -22.00 1.35
N ASN A 259 -2.85 -22.13 2.07
CA ASN A 259 -4.04 -21.30 1.91
C ASN A 259 -4.10 -20.13 2.91
N ARG A 260 -3.03 -19.88 3.68
CA ARG A 260 -2.89 -18.67 4.48
C ARG A 260 -2.68 -17.44 3.58
N PRO A 261 -3.08 -16.22 4.01
CA PRO A 261 -2.81 -15.01 3.25
C PRO A 261 -1.30 -14.83 3.05
N ASP A 262 -0.91 -14.45 1.84
CA ASP A 262 0.49 -14.20 1.42
C ASP A 262 1.48 -15.36 1.63
N ALA A 263 1.00 -16.59 1.85
CA ALA A 263 1.85 -17.75 2.00
C ALA A 263 2.49 -18.16 0.67
N PHE A 264 3.83 -18.19 0.63
CA PHE A 264 4.61 -18.86 -0.40
C PHE A 264 5.75 -19.61 0.29
N PRO A 265 5.57 -20.90 0.59
CA PRO A 265 6.47 -21.63 1.45
C PRO A 265 7.78 -21.95 0.75
N ASP A 266 8.85 -22.06 1.53
CA ASP A 266 10.07 -22.70 1.06
C ASP A 266 10.05 -24.23 1.33
N TYR A 267 11.11 -24.92 0.94
CA TYR A 267 11.25 -26.36 1.18
C TYR A 267 11.22 -26.71 2.68
N SER A 268 11.90 -25.89 3.50
CA SER A 268 12.02 -26.11 4.94
C SER A 268 10.68 -25.98 5.66
N ASP A 269 9.83 -25.07 5.20
CA ASP A 269 8.49 -24.86 5.70
C ASP A 269 7.61 -26.10 5.45
N ILE A 270 7.65 -26.66 4.23
CA ILE A 270 6.91 -27.88 3.88
C ILE A 270 7.41 -29.08 4.71
N LEU A 271 8.74 -29.22 4.84
CA LEU A 271 9.34 -30.27 5.66
C LEU A 271 8.93 -30.13 7.14
N ARG A 272 8.86 -28.91 7.67
CA ARG A 272 8.40 -28.62 9.04
C ARG A 272 6.94 -29.00 9.24
N GLU A 273 6.06 -28.71 8.28
CA GLU A 273 4.65 -29.13 8.32
C GLU A 273 4.50 -30.66 8.32
N ILE A 274 5.29 -31.37 7.51
CA ILE A 274 5.28 -32.85 7.47
C ILE A 274 5.79 -33.43 8.79
N ARG A 275 6.92 -32.94 9.32
CA ARG A 275 7.48 -33.38 10.61
C ARG A 275 6.49 -33.12 11.75
N GLY A 276 5.86 -31.95 11.77
CA GLY A 276 4.85 -31.59 12.76
C GLY A 276 3.61 -32.49 12.68
N ALA A 277 3.13 -32.81 11.48
CA ALA A 277 2.02 -33.72 11.29
C ALA A 277 2.37 -35.17 11.69
N SER A 278 3.57 -35.65 11.34
CA SER A 278 4.06 -36.99 11.70
C SER A 278 4.17 -37.16 13.22
N ALA A 279 4.78 -36.20 13.91
CA ALA A 279 4.94 -36.23 15.37
C ALA A 279 3.61 -36.14 16.10
N ARG A 280 2.69 -35.27 15.64
CA ARG A 280 1.38 -35.08 16.27
C ARG A 280 0.49 -36.32 16.15
N HIS A 281 0.57 -37.04 15.04
CA HIS A 281 -0.30 -38.18 14.75
C HIS A 281 0.38 -39.55 14.89
N GLY A 282 1.64 -39.59 15.35
CA GLY A 282 2.37 -40.84 15.57
C GLY A 282 2.55 -41.67 14.29
N LEU A 283 2.79 -41.03 13.14
CA LEU A 283 2.82 -41.71 11.83
C LEU A 283 4.05 -42.61 11.61
N GLY A 284 5.04 -42.58 12.51
CA GLY A 284 6.23 -43.42 12.43
C GLY A 284 7.13 -43.18 11.21
N LEU A 285 7.02 -42.02 10.55
CA LEU A 285 7.75 -41.74 9.32
C LEU A 285 9.25 -41.55 9.57
N GLY A 286 10.08 -42.30 8.85
CA GLY A 286 11.53 -42.13 8.89
C GLY A 286 11.99 -40.79 8.29
N ARG A 287 13.16 -40.30 8.71
CA ARG A 287 13.69 -39.00 8.24
C ARG A 287 13.78 -38.88 6.72
N ARG A 288 14.38 -39.88 6.05
CA ARG A 288 14.52 -39.91 4.58
C ARG A 288 13.16 -39.92 3.87
N GLN A 289 12.19 -40.64 4.41
CA GLN A 289 10.83 -40.70 3.86
C GLN A 289 10.15 -39.33 3.93
N MET A 290 10.30 -38.61 5.05
CA MET A 290 9.76 -37.25 5.21
C MET A 290 10.45 -36.25 4.27
N GLU A 291 11.77 -36.36 4.07
CA GLU A 291 12.53 -35.50 3.15
C GLU A 291 12.09 -35.71 1.69
N ASN A 292 11.94 -36.96 1.24
CA ASN A 292 11.43 -37.27 -0.10
C ASN A 292 10.00 -36.74 -0.29
N MET A 293 9.13 -36.99 0.69
CA MET A 293 7.75 -36.50 0.67
C MET A 293 7.69 -34.97 0.63
N ALA A 294 8.58 -34.29 1.36
CA ALA A 294 8.67 -32.84 1.36
C ALA A 294 9.12 -32.29 0.00
N GLN A 295 10.06 -32.95 -0.66
CA GLN A 295 10.55 -32.53 -1.98
C GLN A 295 9.45 -32.60 -3.04
N GLU A 296 8.69 -33.70 -3.06
CA GLU A 296 7.57 -33.88 -3.98
C GLU A 296 6.44 -32.88 -3.68
N ALA A 297 6.03 -32.78 -2.41
CA ALA A 297 5.00 -31.85 -1.98
C ALA A 297 5.37 -30.39 -2.26
N PHE A 298 6.63 -30.01 -2.03
CA PHE A 298 7.13 -28.66 -2.30
C PHE A 298 7.05 -28.30 -3.79
N ARG A 299 7.43 -29.22 -4.69
CA ARG A 299 7.31 -29.00 -6.15
C ARG A 299 5.85 -28.86 -6.57
N GLU A 300 4.98 -29.77 -6.14
CA GLU A 300 3.56 -29.74 -6.49
C GLU A 300 2.87 -28.46 -6.00
N VAL A 301 3.06 -28.13 -4.72
CA VAL A 301 2.51 -26.92 -4.10
C VAL A 301 3.06 -25.67 -4.77
N GLY A 302 4.37 -25.61 -5.02
CA GLY A 302 5.04 -24.49 -5.67
C GLY A 302 4.44 -24.21 -7.05
N ASN A 303 4.26 -25.24 -7.88
CA ASN A 303 3.65 -25.14 -9.20
C ASN A 303 2.22 -24.60 -9.11
N ARG A 304 1.38 -25.16 -8.21
CA ARG A 304 -0.01 -24.68 -8.03
C ARG A 304 -0.10 -23.25 -7.53
N LEU A 305 0.80 -22.84 -6.63
CA LEU A 305 0.85 -21.46 -6.13
C LEU A 305 1.29 -20.48 -7.23
N GLN A 306 2.26 -20.85 -8.05
CA GLN A 306 2.70 -20.06 -9.20
C GLN A 306 1.58 -19.94 -10.24
N GLU A 307 0.94 -21.04 -10.60
CA GLU A 307 -0.19 -21.07 -11.53
C GLU A 307 -1.35 -20.20 -11.04
N ARG A 308 -1.74 -20.33 -9.76
CA ARG A 308 -2.79 -19.49 -9.16
C ARG A 308 -2.44 -18.00 -9.23
N ARG A 309 -1.19 -17.63 -8.97
CA ARG A 309 -0.70 -16.24 -9.08
C ARG A 309 -0.67 -15.76 -10.53
N HIS A 310 -0.28 -16.63 -11.47
CA HIS A 310 -0.26 -16.31 -12.89
C HIS A 310 -1.67 -16.07 -13.44
N LEU A 311 -2.62 -16.97 -13.13
CA LEU A 311 -4.02 -16.82 -13.50
C LEU A 311 -4.64 -15.56 -12.89
N ASP A 312 -4.34 -15.27 -11.61
CA ASP A 312 -4.82 -14.04 -10.98
C ASP A 312 -4.27 -12.79 -11.67
N LEU A 313 -3.00 -12.79 -12.08
CA LEU A 313 -2.43 -11.73 -12.88
C LEU A 313 -3.20 -11.61 -14.21
N VAL A 314 -3.29 -12.68 -15.00
CA VAL A 314 -3.90 -12.65 -16.35
C VAL A 314 -5.34 -12.18 -16.31
N TYR A 315 -6.17 -12.67 -15.36
CA TYR A 315 -7.58 -12.28 -15.28
C TYR A 315 -7.82 -10.88 -14.71
N ASN A 316 -6.86 -10.30 -13.99
CA ASN A 316 -7.00 -8.99 -13.34
C ASN A 316 -5.95 -7.98 -13.83
N PHE A 317 -5.36 -8.23 -15.00
CA PHE A 317 -4.34 -7.35 -15.59
C PHE A 317 -4.98 -6.18 -16.33
N GLY A 318 -4.34 -5.01 -16.21
CA GLY A 318 -4.66 -3.85 -17.04
C GLY A 318 -5.89 -3.05 -16.60
N SER A 319 -6.61 -2.52 -17.59
CA SER A 319 -7.80 -1.68 -17.42
C SER A 319 -8.70 -1.74 -18.67
N HIS A 320 -9.73 -0.88 -18.71
CA HIS A 320 -10.61 -0.73 -19.87
C HIS A 320 -9.89 -0.43 -21.19
N LEU A 321 -8.64 0.06 -21.13
CA LEU A 321 -7.80 0.31 -22.30
C LEU A 321 -7.20 -0.97 -22.91
N THR A 322 -7.04 -2.03 -22.10
CA THR A 322 -6.41 -3.29 -22.50
C THR A 322 -7.39 -4.45 -22.58
N ASP A 323 -8.61 -4.30 -22.09
CA ASP A 323 -9.64 -5.36 -22.06
C ASP A 323 -9.98 -5.92 -23.45
N GLN A 324 -9.77 -5.13 -24.51
CA GLN A 324 -10.05 -5.54 -25.90
C GLN A 324 -8.83 -6.13 -26.62
N TYR A 325 -7.71 -6.35 -25.92
CA TYR A 325 -6.50 -6.91 -26.51
C TYR A 325 -6.75 -8.28 -27.15
N ARG A 326 -6.28 -8.44 -28.38
CA ARG A 326 -6.30 -9.71 -29.12
C ARG A 326 -4.92 -9.97 -29.73
N PRO A 327 -4.32 -11.15 -29.53
CA PRO A 327 -3.00 -11.45 -30.10
C PRO A 327 -2.94 -11.31 -31.63
N GLY A 328 -4.04 -11.59 -32.32
CA GLY A 328 -4.12 -11.48 -33.79
C GLY A 328 -4.18 -10.06 -34.34
N THR A 329 -4.36 -9.03 -33.50
CA THR A 329 -4.38 -7.61 -33.93
C THR A 329 -3.04 -6.92 -33.74
N ASP A 330 -1.95 -7.67 -33.51
CA ASP A 330 -0.61 -7.13 -33.36
C ASP A 330 -0.11 -6.54 -34.71
N PRO A 331 0.21 -5.23 -34.77
CA PRO A 331 0.72 -4.59 -36.00
C PRO A 331 1.98 -5.24 -36.56
N ALA A 332 2.81 -5.85 -35.71
CA ALA A 332 4.03 -6.52 -36.13
C ALA A 332 3.78 -7.79 -36.97
N LEU A 333 2.54 -8.28 -37.07
CA LEU A 333 2.18 -9.38 -37.97
C LEU A 333 2.12 -8.94 -39.43
N SER A 334 1.76 -7.68 -39.69
CA SER A 334 1.61 -7.12 -41.05
C SER A 334 2.81 -6.27 -41.47
N ASP A 335 3.52 -5.66 -40.52
CA ASP A 335 4.68 -4.82 -40.78
C ASP A 335 6.01 -5.59 -40.54
N PRO A 336 6.75 -5.95 -41.61
CA PRO A 336 7.99 -6.70 -41.50
C PRO A 336 9.15 -5.88 -40.88
N GLU A 337 9.16 -4.56 -41.05
CA GLU A 337 10.21 -3.69 -40.48
C GLU A 337 10.05 -3.63 -38.96
N LEU A 338 8.81 -3.42 -38.50
CA LEU A 338 8.47 -3.49 -37.08
C LEU A 338 8.80 -4.87 -36.50
N ALA A 339 8.43 -5.95 -37.18
CA ALA A 339 8.75 -7.31 -36.76
C ALA A 339 10.26 -7.55 -36.61
N GLN A 340 11.06 -7.10 -37.59
CA GLN A 340 12.51 -7.23 -37.54
C GLN A 340 13.11 -6.44 -36.37
N ARG A 341 12.61 -5.22 -36.12
CA ARG A 341 13.03 -4.41 -34.98
C ARG A 341 12.69 -5.07 -33.65
N LEU A 342 11.49 -5.62 -33.50
CA LEU A 342 11.08 -6.35 -32.29
C LEU A 342 11.92 -7.61 -32.07
N ARG A 343 12.30 -8.34 -33.12
CA ARG A 343 13.24 -9.48 -33.02
C ARG A 343 14.61 -9.03 -32.50
N ARG A 344 15.14 -7.90 -33.00
CA ARG A 344 16.40 -7.32 -32.49
C ARG A 344 16.27 -6.90 -31.02
N ASN A 345 15.16 -6.23 -30.67
CA ASN A 345 14.87 -5.83 -29.29
C ASN A 345 14.83 -7.05 -28.36
N ARG A 346 14.20 -8.16 -28.79
CA ARG A 346 14.14 -9.40 -28.01
C ARG A 346 15.52 -10.00 -27.74
N ARG A 347 16.39 -10.08 -28.74
CA ARG A 347 17.77 -10.58 -28.57
C ARG A 347 18.55 -9.73 -27.57
N LEU A 348 18.47 -8.40 -27.69
CA LEU A 348 19.13 -7.48 -26.75
C LEU A 348 18.57 -7.60 -25.33
N ALA A 349 17.25 -7.75 -25.19
CA ALA A 349 16.59 -7.88 -23.89
C ALA A 349 17.03 -9.15 -23.15
N LEU A 350 17.12 -10.29 -23.85
CA LEU A 350 17.60 -11.55 -23.28
C LEU A 350 19.05 -11.43 -22.81
N ALA A 351 19.94 -10.92 -23.68
CA ALA A 351 21.35 -10.70 -23.32
C ALA A 351 21.49 -9.79 -22.08
N ARG A 352 20.73 -8.69 -22.02
CA ARG A 352 20.77 -7.78 -20.85
C ARG A 352 20.28 -8.42 -19.55
N LEU A 353 19.29 -9.32 -19.62
CA LEU A 353 18.84 -10.05 -18.44
C LEU A 353 19.94 -10.98 -17.94
N ASP A 354 20.56 -11.74 -18.84
CA ASP A 354 21.66 -12.66 -18.53
C ASP A 354 22.87 -11.90 -17.97
N ASP A 355 23.24 -10.77 -18.56
CA ASP A 355 24.34 -9.91 -18.11
C ASP A 355 24.13 -9.44 -16.65
N VAL A 356 22.90 -9.06 -16.29
CA VAL A 356 22.59 -8.63 -14.92
C VAL A 356 22.71 -9.81 -13.95
N ILE A 357 22.17 -10.97 -14.31
CA ILE A 357 22.25 -12.17 -13.45
C ILE A 357 23.72 -12.57 -13.26
N ALA A 358 24.50 -12.67 -14.34
CA ALA A 358 25.92 -13.01 -14.30
C ALA A 358 26.72 -12.00 -13.46
N ARG A 359 26.46 -10.70 -13.63
CA ARG A 359 27.11 -9.65 -12.85
C ARG A 359 26.86 -9.77 -11.34
N PHE A 360 25.65 -10.14 -10.93
CA PHE A 360 25.36 -10.33 -9.51
C PHE A 360 25.89 -11.67 -8.98
N ALA A 361 25.93 -12.72 -9.80
CA ALA A 361 26.57 -13.99 -9.45
C ALA A 361 28.09 -13.80 -9.18
N GLN A 362 28.79 -13.13 -10.10
CA GLN A 362 30.24 -12.84 -9.95
C GLN A 362 30.58 -11.93 -8.77
N ARG A 363 29.62 -11.14 -8.27
CA ARG A 363 29.81 -10.29 -7.08
C ARG A 363 29.54 -11.02 -5.77
N GLN A 364 28.85 -12.15 -5.85
CA GLN A 364 28.54 -13.00 -4.70
C GLN A 364 29.71 -13.96 -4.43
N GLU A 365 30.39 -14.39 -5.48
CA GLU A 365 31.75 -14.95 -5.45
C GLU A 365 32.77 -13.91 -4.94
#